data_AF-M8E8S7-F1
#
_entry.id   AF-M8E8S7-F1
#
_cell.length_a   1.000
_cell.length_b   1.000
_cell.length_c   1.000
_cell.angle_alpha   90.00
_cell.angle_beta   90.00
_cell.angle_gamma   90.00
#
_symmetry.space_group_name_H-M   'P 1'
#
loop_
_entity.id
_entity.type
_entity.pdbx_description
1 polymer ?
#
loop_
_entity_poly.entity_id
_entity_poly.type
_entity_poly.pdbx_seq_one_letter_code
_entity_poly.pdbx_strand_id
1 'polypeptide(L)'
;MDELTFVLRVFLGTLFLSTGMSKWKNMQEHSVIVKEYRILPASSIHLFVRAETAVELLAGVLLFLGLFQTFGASLAVLLLILYSFAIALNLFRGRREISCGCGGVAGNHRISWLLVVRNLLLMLLAGWVFFSPSQWGSIESLWIGEVSRLFNLSVIQNVLMAWVALLFLAMINGVWEIYAKVRLFLRRQ
;
A
#
# COMPACT_ATOMS: atom_id res chain seq x y z
N MET A 1 -10.38 4.28 -20.57
CA MET A 1 -9.92 4.90 -19.31
C MET A 1 -10.45 4.14 -18.11
N ASP A 2 -11.72 3.74 -18.12
CA ASP A 2 -12.35 3.04 -16.99
C ASP A 2 -11.74 1.69 -16.61
N GLU A 3 -11.29 0.89 -17.59
CA GLU A 3 -10.60 -0.39 -17.35
C GLU A 3 -9.26 -0.19 -16.64
N LEU A 4 -8.47 0.80 -17.08
CA LEU A 4 -7.20 1.15 -16.44
C LEU A 4 -7.44 1.59 -15.00
N THR A 5 -8.39 2.50 -14.76
CA THR A 5 -8.76 2.90 -13.38
C THR A 5 -9.17 1.68 -12.56
N PHE A 6 -9.98 0.76 -13.11
CA PHE A 6 -10.39 -0.44 -12.39
C PHE A 6 -9.20 -1.31 -11.99
N VAL A 7 -8.27 -1.57 -12.91
CA VAL A 7 -7.02 -2.32 -12.63
C VAL A 7 -6.21 -1.62 -11.54
N LEU A 8 -6.01 -0.30 -11.65
CA LEU A 8 -5.27 0.49 -10.65
C LEU A 8 -5.94 0.45 -9.28
N ARG A 9 -7.27 0.50 -9.26
CA ARG A 9 -8.07 0.47 -8.04
C ARG A 9 -7.94 -0.89 -7.33
N VAL A 10 -8.08 -1.99 -8.06
CA VAL A 10 -7.90 -3.34 -7.51
C VAL A 10 -6.46 -3.56 -7.06
N PHE A 11 -5.49 -3.08 -7.83
CA PHE A 11 -4.07 -3.12 -7.48
C PHE A 11 -3.79 -2.38 -6.16
N LEU A 12 -4.18 -1.12 -6.05
CA LEU A 12 -3.99 -0.30 -4.85
C LEU A 12 -4.78 -0.86 -3.66
N GLY A 13 -6.04 -1.22 -3.87
CA GLY A 13 -6.90 -1.79 -2.83
C GLY A 13 -6.29 -3.06 -2.23
N THR A 14 -5.86 -4.00 -3.08
CA THR A 14 -5.22 -5.25 -2.62
C THR A 14 -3.87 -4.97 -1.94
N LEU A 15 -3.09 -4.02 -2.45
CA LEU A 15 -1.82 -3.62 -1.83
C LEU A 15 -2.03 -3.12 -0.40
N PHE A 16 -2.93 -2.14 -0.21
CA PHE A 16 -3.25 -1.55 1.10
C PHE A 16 -3.91 -2.56 2.04
N LEU A 17 -4.78 -3.44 1.54
CA LEU A 17 -5.35 -4.54 2.34
C LEU A 17 -4.26 -5.50 2.82
N SER A 18 -3.33 -5.87 1.93
CA SER A 18 -2.24 -6.79 2.26
C SER A 18 -1.31 -6.20 3.32
N THR A 19 -0.88 -4.95 3.16
CA THR A 19 0.00 -4.26 4.11
C THR A 19 -0.71 -3.99 5.42
N GLY A 20 -1.96 -3.51 5.37
CA GLY A 20 -2.78 -3.22 6.55
C GLY A 20 -3.06 -4.47 7.37
N MET A 21 -3.34 -5.61 6.72
CA MET A 21 -3.54 -6.89 7.41
C MET A 21 -2.25 -7.41 8.03
N SER A 22 -1.10 -7.21 7.37
CA SER A 22 0.21 -7.53 7.93
C SER A 22 0.50 -6.72 9.20
N LYS A 23 0.23 -5.40 9.18
CA LYS A 23 0.41 -4.51 10.34
C LYS A 23 -0.56 -4.85 11.47
N TRP A 24 -1.82 -5.15 11.15
CA TRP A 24 -2.83 -5.53 12.14
C TRP A 24 -2.43 -6.78 12.91
N LYS A 25 -1.92 -7.81 12.22
CA LYS A 25 -1.46 -9.05 12.85
C LYS A 25 -0.21 -8.83 13.71
N ASN A 26 0.71 -7.97 13.28
CA ASN A 26 2.00 -7.73 13.93
C ASN A 26 2.09 -6.32 14.55
N MET A 27 1.03 -5.89 15.24
CA MET A 27 0.88 -4.51 15.71
C MET A 27 2.01 -4.05 16.66
N GLN A 28 2.54 -4.97 17.47
CA GLN A 28 3.65 -4.72 18.38
C GLN A 28 4.95 -4.44 17.61
N GLU A 29 5.24 -5.24 16.59
CA GLU A 29 6.42 -5.05 15.73
C GLU A 29 6.33 -3.71 14.99
N HIS A 30 5.16 -3.39 14.43
CA HIS A 30 4.93 -2.10 13.77
C HIS A 30 5.10 -0.92 14.74
N SER A 31 4.65 -1.06 16.00
CA SER A 31 4.87 -0.04 17.03
C SER A 31 6.35 0.21 17.32
N VAL A 32 7.18 -0.84 17.33
CA VAL A 32 8.64 -0.71 17.47
C VAL A 32 9.24 0.01 16.26
N ILE A 33 8.80 -0.33 15.05
CA ILE A 33 9.24 0.34 13.83
C ILE A 33 8.88 1.83 13.89
N VAL A 34 7.64 2.20 14.16
CA VAL A 34 7.20 3.61 14.27
C VAL A 34 7.97 4.36 15.35
N LYS A 35 8.26 3.72 16.50
CA LYS A 35 9.11 4.30 17.55
C LYS A 35 10.51 4.61 17.02
N GLU A 36 11.08 3.73 16.22
CA GLU A 36 12.39 3.96 15.60
C GLU A 36 12.40 5.17 14.67
N TYR A 37 11.28 5.63 14.11
CA TYR A 37 11.28 6.85 13.29
C TYR A 37 11.58 8.12 14.11
N ARG A 38 11.40 8.11 15.45
CA ARG A 38 11.63 9.26 16.34
C ARG A 38 10.98 10.55 15.84
N ILE A 39 9.72 10.43 15.42
CA ILE A 39 8.87 11.56 14.97
C ILE A 39 7.79 11.85 16.02
N LEU A 40 7.15 10.81 16.55
CA LEU A 40 6.07 10.91 17.52
C LEU A 40 6.57 10.65 18.96
N PRO A 41 5.96 11.27 19.98
CA PRO A 41 6.25 10.97 21.38
C PRO A 41 5.74 9.57 21.74
N ALA A 42 6.40 8.91 22.70
CA ALA A 42 6.13 7.52 23.06
C ALA A 42 4.67 7.24 23.47
N SER A 43 4.02 8.20 24.13
CA SER A 43 2.62 8.10 24.57
C SER A 43 1.62 8.04 23.40
N SER A 44 1.94 8.63 22.25
CA SER A 44 1.04 8.69 21.09
C SER A 44 1.23 7.54 20.10
N ILE A 45 2.30 6.75 20.22
CA ILE A 45 2.66 5.70 19.24
C ILE A 45 1.56 4.65 19.10
N HIS A 46 1.05 4.12 20.21
CA HIS A 46 0.04 3.07 20.16
C HIS A 46 -1.28 3.55 19.54
N LEU A 47 -1.69 4.79 19.83
CA LEU A 47 -2.88 5.38 19.23
C LEU A 47 -2.68 5.62 17.73
N PHE A 48 -1.53 6.18 17.36
CA PHE A 48 -1.18 6.42 15.96
C PHE A 48 -1.14 5.13 15.16
N VAL A 49 -0.47 4.08 15.65
CA VAL A 49 -0.36 2.79 14.96
C VAL A 49 -1.73 2.16 14.72
N ARG A 50 -2.63 2.18 15.72
CA ARG A 50 -3.99 1.68 15.54
C ARG A 50 -4.78 2.49 14.51
N ALA A 51 -4.69 3.82 14.59
CA ALA A 51 -5.39 4.71 13.69
C ALA A 51 -4.88 4.58 12.25
N GLU A 52 -3.56 4.61 12.05
CA GLU A 52 -2.92 4.45 10.75
C GLU A 52 -3.24 3.09 10.12
N THR A 53 -3.17 2.00 10.89
CA THR A 53 -3.53 0.66 10.38
C THR A 53 -5.01 0.57 10.02
N ALA A 54 -5.90 1.18 10.82
CA ALA A 54 -7.33 1.22 10.51
C ALA A 54 -7.63 2.02 9.24
N VAL A 55 -6.98 3.18 9.06
CA VAL A 55 -7.12 4.00 7.85
C VAL A 55 -6.55 3.26 6.63
N GLU A 56 -5.46 2.53 6.78
CA GLU A 56 -4.85 1.73 5.70
C GLU A 56 -5.79 0.61 5.23
N LEU A 57 -6.39 -0.13 6.17
CA LEU A 57 -7.40 -1.14 5.87
C LEU A 57 -8.65 -0.52 5.24
N LEU A 58 -9.14 0.60 5.77
CA LEU A 58 -10.31 1.29 5.24
C LEU A 58 -10.07 1.75 3.79
N ALA A 59 -8.93 2.39 3.52
CA ALA A 59 -8.54 2.78 2.16
C ALA A 59 -8.49 1.56 1.23
N GLY A 60 -7.90 0.46 1.70
CA GLY A 60 -7.84 -0.81 0.98
C GLY A 60 -9.21 -1.38 0.63
N VAL A 61 -10.13 -1.44 1.60
CA VAL A 61 -11.51 -1.95 1.40
C VAL A 61 -12.28 -1.06 0.41
N LEU A 62 -12.27 0.25 0.62
CA LEU A 62 -13.01 1.19 -0.22
C LEU A 62 -12.55 1.13 -1.68
N LEU A 63 -11.23 1.13 -1.91
CA LEU A 63 -10.67 0.97 -3.24
C LEU A 63 -11.02 -0.41 -3.82
N PHE A 64 -10.73 -1.50 -3.09
CA PHE A 64 -10.95 -2.86 -3.61
C PHE A 64 -12.42 -3.10 -4.03
N LEU A 65 -13.37 -2.71 -3.19
CA LEU A 65 -14.80 -2.84 -3.45
C LEU A 65 -15.35 -1.77 -4.40
N GLY A 66 -14.57 -0.74 -4.71
CA GLY A 66 -15.00 0.40 -5.50
C GLY A 66 -16.07 1.26 -4.82
N LEU A 67 -16.13 1.27 -3.49
CA LEU A 67 -17.03 2.09 -2.70
C LEU A 67 -16.34 3.41 -2.33
N PHE A 68 -17.03 4.54 -2.50
CA PHE A 68 -16.50 5.88 -2.20
C PHE A 68 -15.06 6.07 -2.72
N GLN A 69 -14.86 5.79 -4.01
CA GLN A 69 -13.53 5.63 -4.62
C GLN A 69 -12.62 6.85 -4.40
N THR A 70 -13.19 8.05 -4.52
CA THR A 70 -12.46 9.31 -4.28
C THR A 70 -12.03 9.44 -2.82
N PHE A 71 -12.85 9.02 -1.87
CA PHE A 71 -12.50 9.01 -0.46
C PHE A 71 -11.40 7.97 -0.17
N GLY A 72 -11.55 6.74 -0.65
CA GLY A 72 -10.52 5.69 -0.53
C GLY A 72 -9.17 6.11 -1.12
N ALA A 73 -9.18 6.73 -2.31
CA ALA A 73 -7.98 7.26 -2.95
C ALA A 73 -7.34 8.40 -2.15
N SER A 74 -8.14 9.28 -1.56
CA SER A 74 -7.67 10.38 -0.71
C SER A 74 -6.96 9.86 0.54
N LEU A 75 -7.53 8.84 1.20
CA LEU A 75 -6.89 8.18 2.34
C LEU A 75 -5.56 7.53 1.95
N ALA A 76 -5.51 6.85 0.80
CA ALA A 76 -4.29 6.23 0.29
C ALA A 76 -3.19 7.29 0.03
N VAL A 77 -3.53 8.40 -0.63
CA VAL A 77 -2.59 9.51 -0.87
C VAL A 77 -2.10 10.11 0.45
N LEU A 78 -3.00 10.36 1.41
CA LEU A 78 -2.64 10.90 2.72
C LEU A 78 -1.63 9.99 3.44
N LEU A 79 -1.89 8.69 3.50
CA LEU A 79 -0.97 7.72 4.11
C LEU A 79 0.37 7.68 3.38
N LEU A 80 0.37 7.67 2.04
CA LEU A 80 1.61 7.68 1.25
C LEU A 80 2.44 8.95 1.46
N ILE A 81 1.79 10.11 1.63
CA ILE A 81 2.47 11.37 1.99
C ILE A 81 3.11 11.21 3.37
N LEU A 82 2.36 10.73 4.37
CA LEU A 82 2.86 10.52 5.73
C LEU A 82 4.06 9.57 5.76
N TYR A 83 3.97 8.42 5.08
CA TYR A 83 5.08 7.46 5.01
C TYR A 83 6.29 8.04 4.28
N SER A 84 6.07 8.72 3.15
CA SER A 84 7.17 9.32 2.38
C SER A 84 7.87 10.42 3.15
N PHE A 85 7.11 11.26 3.86
CA PHE A 85 7.65 12.30 4.72
C PHE A 85 8.47 11.69 5.87
N ALA A 86 7.93 10.67 6.55
CA ALA A 86 8.61 10.00 7.65
C ALA A 86 9.92 9.32 7.20
N ILE A 87 9.91 8.68 6.03
CA ILE A 87 11.08 8.07 5.40
C ILE A 87 12.10 9.16 5.02
N ALA A 88 11.69 10.18 4.27
CA ALA A 88 12.57 11.24 3.80
C ALA A 88 13.25 11.97 4.97
N LEU A 89 12.50 12.30 6.01
CA LEU A 89 13.03 12.95 7.21
C LEU A 89 14.12 12.10 7.89
N ASN A 90 13.93 10.78 8.01
CA ASN A 90 14.95 9.91 8.60
C ASN A 90 16.15 9.69 7.68
N LEU A 91 15.96 9.71 6.35
CA LEU A 91 17.05 9.71 5.39
C LEU A 91 17.91 10.99 5.48
N PHE A 92 17.29 12.15 5.64
CA PHE A 92 17.98 13.41 5.90
C PHE A 92 18.74 13.41 7.23
N ARG A 93 18.22 12.71 8.25
CA ARG A 93 18.91 12.46 9.53
C ARG A 93 20.01 11.39 9.44
N GLY A 94 20.27 10.82 8.26
CA GLY A 94 21.28 9.78 8.05
C GLY A 94 20.91 8.38 8.57
N ARG A 95 19.66 8.17 9.02
CA ARG A 95 19.23 6.94 9.71
C ARG A 95 18.71 5.87 8.74
N ARG A 96 19.60 5.30 7.92
CA ARG A 96 19.23 4.38 6.83
C ARG A 96 18.91 2.94 7.26
N GLU A 97 19.25 2.57 8.49
CA GLU A 97 19.10 1.20 9.01
C GLU A 97 17.69 0.89 9.57
N ILE A 98 16.77 1.86 9.48
CA ILE A 98 15.38 1.70 9.93
C ILE A 98 14.60 0.90 8.89
N SER A 99 13.65 0.09 9.35
CA SER A 99 12.71 -0.63 8.49
C SER A 99 11.58 0.27 7.97
N CYS A 100 11.10 0.02 6.74
CA CYS A 100 9.97 0.74 6.17
C CYS A 100 8.63 0.35 6.81
N GLY A 101 8.53 -0.86 7.39
CA GLY A 101 7.33 -1.33 8.09
C GLY A 101 6.12 -1.57 7.20
N CYS A 102 6.30 -1.72 5.88
CA CYS A 102 5.17 -1.88 4.96
C CYS A 102 4.53 -3.28 5.08
N GLY A 103 5.36 -4.33 5.12
CA GLY A 103 4.88 -5.72 5.25
C GLY A 103 4.09 -6.21 4.04
N GLY A 104 3.39 -7.33 4.20
CA GLY A 104 2.54 -7.93 3.17
C GLY A 104 3.22 -8.06 1.80
N VAL A 105 2.47 -7.80 0.73
CA VAL A 105 2.97 -7.83 -0.65
C VAL A 105 4.05 -6.76 -0.91
N ALA A 106 3.99 -5.62 -0.21
CA ALA A 106 4.97 -4.54 -0.35
C ALA A 106 6.36 -4.88 0.24
N GLY A 107 6.44 -5.94 1.04
CA GLY A 107 7.67 -6.40 1.71
C GLY A 107 8.12 -5.48 2.83
N ASN A 108 9.18 -5.89 3.52
CA ASN A 108 9.83 -5.09 4.55
C ASN A 108 11.29 -4.82 4.18
N HIS A 109 11.63 -3.55 3.99
CA HIS A 109 12.92 -3.12 3.45
C HIS A 109 13.52 -2.03 4.33
N ARG A 110 14.85 -1.85 4.25
CA ARG A 110 15.50 -0.67 4.85
C ARG A 110 15.03 0.60 4.15
N ILE A 111 14.90 1.69 4.91
CA ILE A 111 14.50 2.97 4.33
C ILE A 111 15.52 3.45 3.28
N SER A 112 15.03 3.94 2.15
CA SER A 112 15.86 4.38 1.03
C SER A 112 15.10 5.38 0.15
N TRP A 113 15.83 6.17 -0.65
CA TRP A 113 15.22 7.09 -1.60
C TRP A 113 14.36 6.38 -2.65
N LEU A 114 14.67 5.13 -2.96
CA LEU A 114 13.85 4.30 -3.86
C LEU A 114 12.44 4.08 -3.30
N LEU A 115 12.29 3.94 -1.97
CA LEU A 115 10.98 3.81 -1.34
C LEU A 115 10.16 5.11 -1.43
N VAL A 116 10.82 6.27 -1.36
CA VAL A 116 10.15 7.56 -1.58
C VAL A 116 9.64 7.66 -3.01
N VAL A 117 10.46 7.28 -4.00
CA VAL A 117 10.04 7.23 -5.41
C VAL A 117 8.89 6.26 -5.62
N ARG A 118 8.96 5.05 -5.04
CA ARG A 118 7.87 4.08 -5.08
C ARG A 118 6.57 4.67 -4.53
N ASN A 119 6.63 5.34 -3.38
CA ASN A 119 5.45 5.96 -2.80
C ASN A 119 4.91 7.11 -3.66
N LEU A 120 5.78 7.91 -4.29
CA LEU A 120 5.37 8.95 -5.25
C LEU A 120 4.66 8.35 -6.47
N LEU A 121 5.16 7.24 -7.01
CA LEU A 121 4.45 6.53 -8.08
C LEU A 121 3.08 6.03 -7.62
N LEU A 122 2.98 5.43 -6.44
CA LEU A 122 1.69 5.00 -5.87
C LEU A 122 0.74 6.19 -5.63
N MET A 123 1.26 7.36 -5.23
CA MET A 123 0.46 8.58 -5.09
C MET A 123 -0.10 9.04 -6.43
N LEU A 124 0.68 8.97 -7.52
CA LEU A 124 0.20 9.30 -8.86
C LEU A 124 -0.90 8.34 -9.32
N LEU A 125 -0.76 7.04 -9.05
CA LEU A 125 -1.79 6.04 -9.36
C LEU A 125 -3.07 6.30 -8.55
N ALA A 126 -2.95 6.61 -7.26
CA ALA A 126 -4.09 6.95 -6.42
C ALA A 126 -4.75 8.28 -6.86
N GLY A 127 -3.95 9.27 -7.26
CA GLY A 127 -4.43 10.52 -7.84
C GLY A 127 -5.19 10.29 -9.14
N TRP A 128 -4.73 9.38 -10.00
CA TRP A 128 -5.48 8.98 -11.20
C TRP A 128 -6.87 8.42 -10.85
N VAL A 129 -6.95 7.51 -9.87
CA VAL A 129 -8.23 6.95 -9.40
C VAL A 129 -9.14 8.04 -8.82
N PHE A 130 -8.57 9.03 -8.14
CA PHE A 130 -9.31 10.17 -7.60
C PHE A 130 -9.97 11.02 -8.69
N PHE A 131 -9.23 11.36 -9.75
CA PHE A 131 -9.75 12.21 -10.83
C PHE A 131 -10.61 11.46 -11.85
N SER A 132 -10.50 10.13 -11.92
CA SER A 132 -11.20 9.30 -12.90
C SER A 132 -11.86 8.09 -12.24
N PRO A 133 -12.85 8.27 -11.34
CA PRO A 133 -13.52 7.15 -10.67
C PRO A 133 -14.24 6.27 -11.70
N SER A 134 -14.08 4.95 -11.58
CA SER A 134 -14.60 3.98 -12.55
C SER A 134 -15.84 3.27 -12.03
N GLN A 135 -16.90 3.24 -12.83
CA GLN A 135 -18.13 2.51 -12.53
C GLN A 135 -17.95 0.98 -12.65
N TRP A 136 -16.87 0.51 -13.26
CA TRP A 136 -16.62 -0.91 -13.49
C TRP A 136 -16.21 -1.62 -12.21
N GLY A 137 -16.83 -2.78 -11.96
CA GLY A 137 -16.59 -3.62 -10.78
C GLY A 137 -16.80 -2.88 -9.44
N SER A 138 -17.48 -1.73 -9.44
CA SER A 138 -17.81 -0.98 -8.23
C SER A 138 -19.12 -1.50 -7.67
N ILE A 139 -19.16 -1.78 -6.36
CA ILE A 139 -20.41 -2.14 -5.67
C ILE A 139 -21.46 -1.02 -5.77
N GLU A 140 -21.07 0.24 -6.01
CA GLU A 140 -22.01 1.34 -6.23
C GLU A 140 -22.91 1.10 -7.45
N SER A 141 -22.45 0.34 -8.45
CA SER A 141 -23.27 -0.02 -9.61
C SER A 141 -24.48 -0.92 -9.26
N LEU A 142 -24.47 -1.62 -8.11
CA LEU A 142 -25.66 -2.33 -7.61
C LEU A 142 -26.81 -1.37 -7.29
N TRP A 143 -26.51 -0.18 -6.81
CA TRP A 143 -27.52 0.82 -6.44
C TRP A 143 -28.26 1.35 -7.67
N ILE A 144 -27.61 1.32 -8.82
CA ILE A 144 -28.13 1.80 -10.10
C ILE A 144 -28.80 0.65 -10.89
N GLY A 145 -28.74 -0.59 -10.38
CA GLY A 145 -29.37 -1.77 -10.98
C GLY A 145 -28.61 -2.36 -12.18
N GLU A 146 -27.40 -1.89 -12.47
CA GLU A 146 -26.61 -2.32 -13.64
C GLU A 146 -25.67 -3.49 -13.30
N VAL A 147 -26.25 -4.66 -13.01
CA VAL A 147 -25.51 -5.87 -12.56
C VAL A 147 -24.46 -6.37 -13.57
N SER A 148 -24.65 -6.10 -14.87
CA SER A 148 -23.71 -6.50 -15.93
C SER A 148 -22.33 -5.85 -15.82
N ARG A 149 -22.20 -4.73 -15.10
CA ARG A 149 -20.91 -4.07 -14.84
C ARG A 149 -20.12 -4.68 -13.66
N LEU A 150 -20.76 -5.59 -12.90
CA LEU A 150 -20.14 -6.36 -11.82
C LEU A 150 -19.72 -7.75 -12.28
N PHE A 151 -20.57 -8.40 -13.08
CA PHE A 151 -20.38 -9.78 -13.50
C PHE A 151 -20.18 -9.85 -15.02
N ASN A 152 -18.95 -9.63 -15.46
CA ASN A 152 -18.52 -9.79 -16.85
C ASN A 152 -17.13 -10.42 -16.91
N LEU A 153 -16.80 -11.13 -18.00
CA LEU A 153 -15.49 -11.73 -18.24
C LEU A 153 -14.37 -10.68 -18.20
N SER A 154 -14.65 -9.46 -18.69
CA SER A 154 -13.70 -8.34 -18.61
C SER A 154 -13.36 -7.96 -17.18
N VAL A 155 -14.30 -8.09 -16.23
CA VAL A 155 -14.03 -7.83 -14.80
C VAL A 155 -13.05 -8.87 -14.26
N ILE A 156 -13.28 -10.14 -14.56
CA ILE A 156 -12.38 -11.24 -14.16
C ILE A 156 -10.98 -11.03 -14.73
N GLN A 157 -10.87 -10.72 -16.03
CA GLN A 157 -9.59 -10.45 -16.69
C GLN A 157 -8.83 -9.29 -16.05
N ASN A 158 -9.51 -8.18 -15.78
CA ASN A 158 -8.89 -7.00 -15.15
C ASN A 158 -8.43 -7.27 -13.70
N VAL A 159 -9.21 -8.03 -12.92
CA VAL A 159 -8.79 -8.48 -11.58
C VAL A 159 -7.53 -9.34 -11.68
N LEU A 160 -7.52 -10.30 -12.62
CA LEU A 160 -6.34 -11.14 -12.86
C LEU A 160 -5.13 -10.31 -13.25
N MET A 161 -5.27 -9.30 -14.12
CA MET A 161 -4.17 -8.40 -14.48
C MET A 161 -3.61 -7.64 -13.28
N ALA A 162 -4.48 -7.11 -12.42
CA ALA A 162 -4.07 -6.44 -11.19
C ALA A 162 -3.31 -7.40 -10.25
N TRP A 163 -3.77 -8.63 -10.11
CA TRP A 163 -3.12 -9.64 -9.28
C TRP A 163 -1.82 -10.16 -9.86
N VAL A 164 -1.71 -10.31 -11.19
CA VAL A 164 -0.44 -10.62 -11.84
C VAL A 164 0.59 -9.52 -11.54
N ALA A 165 0.21 -8.24 -11.64
CA ALA A 165 1.10 -7.14 -11.28
C ALA A 165 1.55 -7.20 -9.80
N LEU A 166 0.65 -7.57 -8.89
CA LEU A 166 0.99 -7.76 -7.47
C LEU A 166 1.88 -8.97 -7.23
N LEU A 167 1.67 -10.07 -7.94
CA LEU A 167 2.53 -11.26 -7.86
C LEU A 167 3.94 -10.94 -8.34
N PHE A 168 4.09 -10.21 -9.45
CA PHE A 168 5.40 -9.73 -9.88
C PHE A 168 6.07 -8.85 -8.82
N LEU A 169 5.32 -7.92 -8.21
CA LEU A 169 5.85 -7.07 -7.14
C LEU A 169 6.25 -7.89 -5.89
N ALA A 170 5.43 -8.87 -5.49
CA ALA A 170 5.74 -9.79 -4.39
C ALA A 170 7.00 -10.61 -4.69
N MET A 171 7.15 -11.11 -5.91
CA MET A 171 8.29 -11.90 -6.34
C MET A 171 9.58 -11.06 -6.34
N ILE A 172 9.53 -9.82 -6.85
CA ILE A 172 10.66 -8.88 -6.80
C ILE A 172 11.07 -8.63 -5.35
N ASN A 173 10.10 -8.39 -4.45
CA ASN A 173 10.37 -8.18 -3.03
C ASN A 173 10.99 -9.42 -2.37
N GLY A 174 10.50 -10.62 -2.68
CA GLY A 174 11.04 -11.88 -2.15
C GLY A 174 12.47 -12.15 -2.63
N VAL A 175 12.74 -11.94 -3.93
CA VAL A 175 14.10 -12.07 -4.49
C VAL A 175 15.06 -11.08 -3.84
N TRP A 176 14.61 -9.83 -3.62
CA TRP A 176 15.42 -8.82 -2.95
C TRP A 176 15.78 -9.22 -1.51
N GLU A 177 14.83 -9.78 -0.77
CA GLU A 177 15.06 -10.24 0.60
C GLU A 177 16.10 -11.37 0.65
N ILE A 178 15.98 -12.36 -0.25
CA ILE A 178 16.96 -13.45 -0.37
C ILE A 178 18.34 -12.90 -0.75
N TYR A 179 18.41 -12.03 -1.76
CA TYR A 179 19.65 -11.40 -2.20
C TYR A 179 20.32 -10.62 -1.06
N ALA A 180 19.56 -9.85 -0.28
CA ALA A 180 20.08 -9.09 0.85
C ALA A 180 20.65 -10.01 1.95
N LYS A 181 19.97 -11.11 2.28
CA LYS A 181 20.45 -12.11 3.25
C LYS A 181 21.74 -12.78 2.78
N VAL A 182 21.79 -13.22 1.52
CA VAL A 182 22.99 -13.84 0.92
C VAL A 182 24.17 -12.86 0.92
N ARG A 183 23.93 -11.60 0.52
CA ARG A 183 24.98 -10.57 0.51
C ARG A 183 25.53 -10.27 1.91
N LEU A 184 24.70 -10.30 2.95
CA LEU A 184 25.13 -10.13 4.33
C LEU A 184 25.93 -11.33 4.83
N PHE A 185 25.53 -12.56 4.47
CA PHE A 185 26.28 -13.77 4.80
C PHE A 185 27.68 -13.75 4.17
N LEU A 186 27.78 -13.39 2.89
CA LEU A 186 29.05 -13.28 2.16
C LEU A 186 29.99 -12.18 2.68
N ARG A 187 29.47 -11.18 3.41
CA ARG A 187 30.29 -10.11 4.03
C ARG A 187 30.81 -10.48 5.42
N ARG A 188 30.33 -11.58 6.02
CA ARG A 188 30.76 -12.05 7.35
C ARG A 188 31.84 -13.15 7.26
N GLN A 189 32.10 -13.67 6.07
CA GLN A 189 33.26 -14.52 5.76
C GLN A 189 34.40 -13.64 5.23
#